data_AF-A0A7V8VTC1-F1
#
_entry.id   AF-A0A7V8VTC1-F1
#
_cell.length_a   1.000
_cell.length_b   1.000
_cell.length_c   1.000
_cell.angle_alpha   90.00
_cell.angle_beta   90.00
_cell.angle_gamma   90.00
#
_symmetry.space_group_name_H-M   'P 1'
#
loop_
_entity.id
_entity.type
_entity.pdbx_description
1 polymer ?
#
loop_
_entity_poly.entity_id
_entity_poly.type
_entity_poly.pdbx_seq_one_letter_code
_entity_poly.pdbx_strand_id
1 'polypeptide(L)'
;MAEPFLSEIRMMSFQFAPKGWALCNGQLLPINQNQALFSLLGTTFGGDGRVNFALPDLRGRTPIHVGSGHILGERGGEQSHTLSISEVPQHIHMLQASSQNANQPLGTNAVLGQALNTYRGAASLTS
;
A
#
# COMPACT_ATOMS: atom_id res chain seq x y z
N MET A 1 -25.42 19.12 -7.69
CA MET A 1 -24.20 18.63 -7.00
C MET A 1 -24.45 18.81 -5.51
N ALA A 2 -24.19 17.79 -4.68
CA ALA A 2 -24.42 17.88 -3.24
C ALA A 2 -23.50 18.94 -2.61
N GLU A 3 -24.03 19.71 -1.67
CA GLU A 3 -23.26 20.66 -0.87
C GLU A 3 -22.28 19.89 0.02
N PRO A 4 -20.99 20.29 0.06
CA PRO A 4 -20.00 19.60 0.89
C PRO A 4 -20.27 19.81 2.38
N PHE A 5 -19.95 18.81 3.19
CA PHE A 5 -20.07 18.92 4.65
C PHE A 5 -18.81 19.55 5.26
N LEU A 6 -18.98 20.26 6.38
CA LEU A 6 -17.83 20.70 7.16
C LEU A 6 -17.08 19.48 7.72
N SER A 7 -15.75 19.50 7.68
CA SER A 7 -14.87 18.37 8.02
C SER A 7 -14.90 17.19 7.01
N GLU A 8 -15.48 17.36 5.83
CA GLU A 8 -15.34 16.38 4.74
C GLU A 8 -13.90 16.33 4.22
N ILE A 9 -13.39 15.13 3.96
CA ILE A 9 -12.09 14.90 3.32
C ILE A 9 -12.34 14.40 1.90
N ARG A 10 -11.69 15.03 0.92
CA ARG A 10 -11.76 14.65 -0.49
C ARG A 10 -10.38 14.59 -1.11
N MET A 11 -10.16 13.57 -1.93
CA MET A 11 -9.01 13.52 -2.84
C MET A 11 -9.26 14.46 -4.01
N MET A 12 -8.27 15.28 -4.33
CA MET A 12 -8.31 16.28 -5.40
C MET A 12 -7.08 16.12 -6.29
N SER A 13 -7.19 16.49 -7.58
CA SER A 13 -6.11 16.33 -8.57
C SER A 13 -5.17 17.54 -8.66
N PHE A 14 -5.50 18.66 -8.02
CA PHE A 14 -4.73 19.91 -8.06
C PHE A 14 -4.01 20.19 -6.73
N GLN A 15 -2.89 20.93 -6.82
CA GLN A 15 -1.95 21.19 -5.73
C GLN A 15 -2.28 22.45 -4.91
N PHE A 16 -3.55 22.84 -4.81
CA PHE A 16 -3.98 23.98 -4.00
C PHE A 16 -5.34 23.68 -3.35
N ALA A 17 -5.61 24.30 -2.20
CA ALA A 17 -6.92 24.22 -1.58
C ALA A 17 -7.86 25.27 -2.20
N PRO A 18 -9.02 24.88 -2.75
CA PRO A 18 -10.05 25.82 -3.19
C PRO A 18 -10.59 26.65 -2.01
N LYS A 19 -11.31 27.73 -2.31
CA LYS A 19 -11.97 28.53 -1.27
C LYS A 19 -12.88 27.64 -0.40
N GLY A 20 -12.75 27.77 0.92
CA GLY A 20 -13.51 26.97 1.89
C GLY A 20 -12.92 25.59 2.19
N TRP A 21 -11.78 25.24 1.58
CA TRP A 21 -11.05 24.01 1.84
C TRP A 21 -9.67 24.32 2.40
N ALA A 22 -9.06 23.32 3.04
CA ALA A 22 -7.69 23.37 3.49
C ALA A 22 -6.99 22.06 3.11
N LEU A 23 -5.67 22.12 2.86
CA LEU A 23 -4.88 20.92 2.60
C LEU A 23 -4.77 20.08 3.88
N CYS A 24 -4.85 18.75 3.73
CA CYS A 24 -4.55 17.78 4.79
C CYS A 24 -3.04 17.56 4.90
N ASN A 25 -2.29 18.58 5.34
CA ASN A 25 -0.83 18.59 5.46
C ASN A 25 -0.34 18.74 6.90
N GLY A 26 -1.21 18.51 7.90
CA GLY A 26 -0.85 18.62 9.32
C GLY A 26 -0.74 20.04 9.86
N GLN A 27 -1.22 21.06 9.13
CA GLN A 27 -1.14 22.45 9.59
C GLN A 27 -1.96 22.71 10.86
N LEU A 28 -1.46 23.63 11.69
CA LEU A 28 -2.17 24.16 12.85
C LEU A 28 -3.07 25.32 12.42
N LEU A 29 -4.33 25.28 12.83
CA LEU A 29 -5.30 26.35 12.61
C LEU A 29 -5.72 26.96 13.95
N PRO A 30 -5.94 28.29 13.99
CA PRO A 30 -6.40 28.96 15.18
C PRO A 30 -7.89 28.66 15.43
N ILE A 31 -8.23 28.29 16.66
CA ILE A 31 -9.58 27.88 17.09
C ILE A 31 -10.55 29.06 16.96
N ASN A 32 -10.12 30.28 17.30
CA ASN A 32 -10.97 31.47 17.27
C ASN A 32 -11.60 31.76 15.90
N GLN A 33 -10.93 31.37 14.80
CA GLN A 33 -11.42 31.56 13.44
C GLN A 33 -12.12 30.31 12.86
N ASN A 34 -11.99 29.15 13.53
CA ASN A 34 -12.42 27.86 13.00
C ASN A 34 -13.20 27.04 14.05
N GLN A 35 -14.00 27.69 14.89
CA GLN A 35 -14.68 27.04 16.02
C GLN A 35 -15.55 25.85 15.62
N ALA A 36 -16.31 25.97 14.52
CA ALA A 36 -17.15 24.89 14.03
C ALA A 36 -16.31 23.67 13.60
N LEU A 37 -15.20 23.88 12.91
CA LEU A 37 -14.31 22.78 12.51
C LEU A 37 -13.62 22.15 13.73
N PHE A 38 -13.21 22.97 14.71
CA PHE A 38 -12.66 22.49 15.97
C PHE A 38 -13.66 21.64 16.76
N SER A 39 -14.95 21.99 16.78
CA SER A 39 -15.96 21.17 17.47
C SER A 39 -16.12 19.76 16.88
N LEU A 40 -15.73 19.57 15.62
CA LEU A 40 -15.77 18.27 14.94
C LEU A 40 -14.46 17.49 15.10
N LEU A 41 -13.32 18.15 14.95
CA LEU A 41 -12.00 17.49 14.95
C LEU A 41 -11.37 17.41 16.34
N GLY A 42 -11.68 18.35 17.23
CA GLY A 42 -11.00 18.54 18.50
C GLY A 42 -9.49 18.62 18.32
N THR A 43 -8.74 17.96 19.20
CA THR A 43 -7.28 17.83 19.13
C THR A 43 -6.84 16.47 18.55
N THR A 44 -7.73 15.75 17.87
CA THR A 44 -7.49 14.37 17.38
C THR A 44 -6.22 14.27 16.54
N PHE A 45 -5.91 15.31 15.75
CA PHE A 45 -4.74 15.34 14.88
C PHE A 45 -3.58 16.16 15.44
N GLY A 46 -3.72 16.73 16.65
CA GLY A 46 -2.73 17.57 17.32
C GLY A 46 -3.24 18.98 17.66
N GLY A 47 -2.31 19.85 18.09
CA GLY A 47 -2.58 21.19 18.61
C GLY A 47 -2.72 21.22 20.13
N ASP A 48 -2.93 22.42 20.68
CA ASP A 48 -3.00 22.64 22.13
C ASP A 48 -4.44 22.62 22.68
N GLY A 49 -5.45 22.63 21.81
CA GLY A 49 -6.86 22.63 22.17
C GLY A 49 -7.34 23.91 22.86
N ARG A 50 -6.50 24.96 22.93
CA ARG A 50 -6.79 26.23 23.60
C ARG A 50 -6.72 27.40 22.63
N VAL A 51 -5.62 27.47 21.88
CA VAL A 51 -5.41 28.47 20.84
C VAL A 51 -5.57 27.83 19.46
N ASN A 52 -5.06 26.61 19.30
CA ASN A 52 -4.91 25.95 18.01
C ASN A 52 -5.31 24.47 18.04
N PHE A 53 -5.69 23.95 16.87
CA PHE A 53 -5.85 22.51 16.60
C PHE A 53 -5.18 22.16 15.27
N ALA A 54 -4.85 20.89 15.05
CA ALA A 54 -4.24 20.45 13.80
C ALA A 54 -5.26 19.82 12.84
N LEU A 55 -5.01 19.98 11.55
CA LEU A 55 -5.65 19.17 10.50
C LEU A 55 -4.95 17.80 10.35
N PRO A 56 -5.59 16.81 9.70
CA PRO A 56 -4.92 15.58 9.30
C PRO A 56 -3.69 15.85 8.42
N ASP A 57 -2.70 14.96 8.50
CA ASP A 57 -1.57 14.92 7.57
C ASP A 57 -1.66 13.66 6.72
N LEU A 58 -2.10 13.82 5.47
CA LEU A 58 -2.31 12.72 4.51
C LEU A 58 -1.22 12.69 3.41
N ARG A 59 -0.14 13.46 3.55
CA ARG A 59 0.95 13.44 2.58
C ARG A 59 1.63 12.07 2.63
N GLY A 60 1.65 11.38 1.49
CA GLY A 60 2.20 10.02 1.38
C GLY A 60 1.41 8.95 2.13
N ARG A 61 0.14 9.22 2.47
CA ARG A 61 -0.72 8.31 3.24
C ARG A 61 -2.07 8.14 2.57
N THR A 62 -2.66 6.96 2.75
CA THR A 62 -4.02 6.66 2.29
C THR A 62 -4.95 6.61 3.50
N PRO A 63 -6.06 7.35 3.51
CA PRO A 63 -7.03 7.27 4.60
C PRO A 63 -7.72 5.90 4.59
N ILE A 64 -7.89 5.30 5.76
CA ILE A 64 -8.67 4.08 5.98
C ILE A 64 -9.83 4.38 6.93
N HIS A 65 -10.88 3.57 6.87
CA HIS A 65 -12.00 3.72 7.79
C HIS A 65 -11.58 3.33 9.22
N VAL A 66 -12.16 4.01 10.20
CA VAL A 66 -12.00 3.65 11.61
C VAL A 66 -12.63 2.28 11.90
N GLY A 67 -12.09 1.55 12.87
CA GLY A 67 -12.56 0.19 13.21
C GLY A 67 -11.52 -0.88 12.93
N SER A 68 -11.87 -2.14 13.25
CA SER A 68 -10.98 -3.30 13.11
C SER A 68 -9.60 -3.14 13.77
N GLY A 69 -9.53 -2.41 14.89
CA GLY A 69 -8.28 -2.12 15.60
C GLY A 69 -7.68 -0.75 15.31
N HIS A 70 -8.23 0.01 14.36
CA HIS A 70 -7.79 1.37 14.07
C HIS A 70 -8.67 2.43 14.74
N ILE A 71 -8.03 3.37 15.44
CA ILE A 71 -8.72 4.52 16.06
C ILE A 71 -8.63 5.76 15.17
N LEU A 72 -9.58 6.70 15.34
CA LEU A 72 -9.56 7.95 14.60
C LEU A 72 -8.28 8.74 14.93
N GLY A 73 -7.60 9.24 13.89
CA GLY A 73 -6.37 10.02 14.05
C GLY A 73 -5.10 9.18 14.21
N GLU A 74 -5.22 7.85 14.27
CA GLU A 74 -4.07 6.95 14.28
C GLU A 74 -3.20 7.14 13.03
N ARG A 75 -1.88 7.17 13.24
CA ARG A 75 -0.90 7.21 12.16
C ARG A 75 -0.21 5.85 12.08
N GLY A 76 -0.62 5.03 11.12
CA GLY A 76 -0.01 3.74 10.84
C GLY A 76 0.72 3.69 9.50
N GLY A 77 1.31 2.52 9.22
CA GLY A 77 1.96 2.19 7.95
C GLY A 77 3.34 2.84 7.75
N GLU A 78 4.01 2.36 6.70
CA GLU A 78 5.33 2.80 6.30
C GLU A 78 5.31 3.21 4.81
N GLN A 79 5.89 4.37 4.49
CA GLN A 79 5.96 4.84 3.10
C GLN A 79 6.94 4.01 2.27
N SER A 80 7.96 3.44 2.90
CA SER A 80 8.95 2.56 2.30
C SER A 80 9.18 1.39 3.23
N HIS A 81 8.84 0.19 2.77
CA HIS A 81 8.92 -1.05 3.56
C HIS A 81 9.49 -2.16 2.68
N THR A 82 10.53 -2.83 3.16
CA THR A 82 11.09 -4.01 2.49
C THR A 82 10.41 -5.24 3.04
N LEU A 83 9.65 -5.95 2.20
CA LEU A 83 8.92 -7.15 2.62
C LEU A 83 9.88 -8.23 3.13
N SER A 84 9.60 -8.72 4.32
CA SER A 84 10.17 -9.94 4.88
C SER A 84 9.48 -11.18 4.31
N ILE A 85 10.16 -12.33 4.41
CA ILE A 85 9.58 -13.62 4.00
C ILE A 85 8.31 -13.95 4.79
N SER A 86 8.20 -13.52 6.05
CA SER A 86 7.01 -13.70 6.88
C SER A 86 5.79 -12.88 6.45
N GLU A 87 5.98 -11.82 5.66
CA GLU A 87 4.90 -10.95 5.17
C GLU A 87 4.39 -11.36 3.78
N VAL A 88 5.01 -12.38 3.17
CA VAL A 88 4.58 -12.94 1.88
C VAL A 88 3.88 -14.28 2.13
N PRO A 89 2.65 -14.49 1.63
CA PRO A 89 2.01 -15.80 1.70
C PRO A 89 2.89 -16.89 1.10
N GLN A 90 2.92 -18.06 1.74
CA GLN A 90 3.61 -19.22 1.19
C GLN A 90 3.03 -19.53 -0.19
N HIS A 91 3.90 -19.57 -1.19
CA HIS A 91 3.55 -19.86 -2.56
C HIS A 91 4.57 -20.82 -3.16
N ILE A 92 4.17 -21.54 -4.20
CA ILE A 92 5.03 -22.49 -4.90
C ILE A 92 5.35 -21.97 -6.30
N HIS A 93 6.60 -22.16 -6.71
CA HIS A 93 7.02 -21.95 -8.09
C HIS A 93 7.07 -23.30 -8.77
N MET A 94 6.04 -23.61 -9.57
CA MET A 94 6.02 -24.86 -10.33
C MET A 94 6.90 -24.72 -11.56
N LEU A 95 7.97 -25.51 -11.61
CA LEU A 95 8.84 -25.59 -12.77
C LEU A 95 8.09 -26.21 -13.95
N GLN A 96 8.00 -25.49 -15.06
CA GLN A 96 7.47 -26.03 -16.31
C GLN A 96 8.58 -26.79 -17.04
N ALA A 97 8.34 -28.07 -17.32
CA ALA A 97 9.27 -28.93 -18.01
C ALA A 97 8.54 -29.83 -19.03
N SER A 98 9.25 -30.20 -20.09
CA SER A 98 8.84 -31.12 -21.14
C SER A 98 9.62 -32.43 -21.02
N SER A 99 8.97 -33.54 -21.31
CA SER A 99 9.63 -34.84 -21.48
C SER A 99 10.38 -34.95 -22.82
N GLN A 100 10.22 -33.99 -23.72
CA GLN A 100 10.96 -33.92 -24.99
C GLN A 100 12.42 -33.52 -24.76
N ASN A 101 13.29 -33.95 -25.68
CA ASN A 101 14.69 -33.55 -25.67
C ASN A 101 14.83 -32.03 -25.81
N ALA A 102 15.77 -31.45 -25.06
CA ALA A 102 16.14 -30.06 -25.21
C ALA A 102 16.66 -29.81 -26.64
N ASN A 103 16.09 -28.80 -27.30
CA ASN A 103 16.40 -28.44 -28.68
C ASN A 103 16.96 -27.02 -28.82
N GLN A 104 17.12 -26.31 -27.70
CA GLN A 104 17.71 -24.97 -27.62
C GLN A 104 18.60 -24.88 -26.37
N PRO A 105 19.76 -24.22 -26.45
CA PRO A 105 20.70 -24.11 -25.34
C PRO A 105 20.33 -23.02 -24.32
N LEU A 106 19.43 -22.09 -24.68
CA LEU A 106 19.00 -20.96 -23.83
C LEU A 106 17.52 -21.11 -23.43
N GLY A 107 17.20 -20.71 -22.20
CA GLY A 107 15.83 -20.80 -21.64
C GLY A 107 14.87 -19.69 -22.06
N THR A 108 15.28 -18.75 -22.91
CA THR A 108 14.41 -17.63 -23.33
C THR A 108 13.23 -18.15 -24.13
N ASN A 109 12.01 -17.95 -23.64
CA ASN A 109 10.77 -18.49 -24.22
C ASN A 109 10.77 -20.02 -24.39
N ALA A 110 11.51 -20.75 -23.56
CA ALA A 110 11.58 -22.21 -23.58
C ALA A 110 11.25 -22.80 -22.20
N VAL A 111 10.75 -24.03 -22.18
CA VAL A 111 10.62 -24.85 -20.96
C VAL A 111 11.82 -25.77 -20.84
N LEU A 112 12.10 -26.26 -19.63
CA LEU A 112 13.19 -27.24 -19.45
C LEU A 112 12.86 -28.53 -20.20
N GLY A 113 13.81 -29.06 -20.98
CA GLY A 113 13.69 -30.35 -21.67
C GLY A 113 14.67 -31.38 -21.14
N GLN A 114 14.54 -32.64 -21.58
CA GLN A 114 15.53 -33.67 -21.27
C GLN A 114 16.90 -33.34 -21.88
N ALA A 115 17.95 -33.50 -21.09
CA ALA A 115 19.32 -33.41 -21.58
C ALA A 115 19.63 -34.54 -22.59
N LEU A 116 20.17 -34.15 -23.74
CA LEU A 116 20.67 -35.08 -24.76
C LEU A 116 21.97 -35.75 -24.26
N ASN A 117 22.15 -37.03 -24.58
CA ASN A 117 23.37 -37.80 -24.30
C ASN A 117 23.83 -37.81 -22.82
N THR A 118 22.90 -37.70 -21.87
CA THR A 118 23.22 -37.95 -20.47
C THR A 118 23.59 -39.42 -20.32
N TYR A 119 24.78 -39.73 -19.81
CA TYR A 119 25.12 -41.09 -19.40
C TYR A 119 24.17 -41.51 -18.28
N ARG A 120 23.39 -42.58 -18.50
CA ARG A 120 22.45 -43.14 -17.51
C ARG A 120 22.74 -44.62 -17.33
N GLY A 121 22.48 -45.15 -16.13
CA GLY A 121 22.54 -46.60 -15.89
C GLY A 121 21.57 -47.34 -16.81
N ALA A 122 21.93 -48.56 -17.22
CA ALA A 122 21.13 -49.37 -18.12
C ALA A 122 19.71 -49.58 -17.56
N ALA A 123 18.68 -49.24 -18.34
CA ALA A 123 17.28 -49.29 -17.91
C ALA A 123 16.69 -50.71 -17.87
N SER A 124 17.40 -51.71 -18.43
CA SER A 124 17.13 -53.13 -18.21
C SER A 124 18.34 -53.94 -18.69
N LEU A 125 19.04 -54.58 -17.76
CA LEU A 125 19.99 -55.65 -18.06
C LEU A 125 19.20 -56.96 -18.07
N THR A 126 18.43 -57.20 -19.13
CA THR A 126 17.85 -58.53 -19.35
C THR A 126 18.73 -59.26 -20.35
N SER A 127 19.32 -60.34 -19.84
CA SER A 127 20.05 -61.40 -20.56
C SER A 127 19.23 -62.05 -21.67
#